data_AF-A0A5B1M2I5-F1
#
_entry.id   AF-A0A5B1M2I5-F1
#
_cell.length_a   1.000
_cell.length_b   1.000
_cell.length_c   1.000
_cell.angle_alpha   90.00
_cell.angle_beta   90.00
_cell.angle_gamma   90.00
#
_symmetry.space_group_name_H-M   'P 1'
#
loop_
_entity.id
_entity.type
_entity.pdbx_description
1 polymer ?
#
loop_
_entity_poly.entity_id
_entity_poly.type
_entity_poly.pdbx_seq_one_letter_code
_entity_poly.pdbx_strand_id
1 'polypeptide(L)'
;MRSGPNPERPTDVMYGLLVIGLTLQVAGCITAVEQAPRTELGQGGLLETGDQAWMLAGILAFGLGGVMSLIAVIAFGVLLGMRAHAQP
;
A
#
# COMPACT_ATOMS: atom_id res chain seq x y z
N MET A 1 -23.39 -32.43 0.60
CA MET A 1 -22.10 -32.08 1.26
C MET A 1 -22.11 -30.58 1.49
N ARG A 2 -21.97 -30.14 2.75
CA ARG A 2 -22.10 -28.73 3.16
C ARG A 2 -20.87 -27.95 2.71
N SER A 3 -21.03 -27.09 1.69
CA SER A 3 -20.13 -25.96 1.46
C SER A 3 -20.42 -24.89 2.51
N GLY A 4 -19.94 -25.11 3.73
CA GLY A 4 -19.92 -24.04 4.74
C GLY A 4 -18.92 -22.97 4.32
N PRO A 5 -19.17 -21.68 4.61
CA PRO A 5 -18.19 -20.63 4.37
C PRO A 5 -16.90 -21.01 5.10
N ASN A 6 -15.83 -21.19 4.33
CA ASN A 6 -14.53 -21.53 4.86
C ASN A 6 -14.08 -20.35 5.73
N PRO A 7 -13.86 -20.52 7.05
CA PRO A 7 -13.38 -19.42 7.88
C PRO A 7 -11.98 -19.08 7.38
N GLU A 8 -11.85 -17.97 6.64
CA GLU A 8 -10.55 -17.46 6.20
C GLU A 8 -9.65 -17.39 7.44
N ARG A 9 -8.48 -18.03 7.37
CA ARG A 9 -7.57 -18.00 8.50
C ARG A 9 -7.13 -16.54 8.67
N PRO A 10 -7.04 -16.01 9.91
CA PRO A 10 -6.64 -14.63 10.14
C PRO A 10 -5.34 -14.23 9.41
N THR A 11 -4.44 -15.19 9.22
CA THR A 11 -3.20 -15.05 8.43
C THR A 11 -3.43 -14.76 6.95
N ASP A 12 -4.43 -15.36 6.31
CA ASP A 12 -4.71 -15.16 4.88
C ASP A 12 -5.19 -13.73 4.60
N VAL A 13 -6.03 -13.20 5.49
CA VAL A 13 -6.49 -11.81 5.45
C VAL A 13 -5.32 -10.83 5.61
N MET A 14 -4.38 -11.15 6.50
CA MET A 14 -3.20 -10.32 6.73
C MET A 14 -2.23 -10.35 5.56
N TYR A 15 -2.01 -11.52 4.95
CA TYR A 15 -1.23 -11.61 3.71
C TYR A 15 -1.91 -10.83 2.58
N GLY A 16 -3.23 -10.94 2.43
CA GLY A 16 -4.00 -10.16 1.48
C GLY A 16 -3.83 -8.65 1.68
N LEU A 17 -3.97 -8.17 2.93
CA LEU A 17 -3.74 -6.78 3.30
C LEU A 17 -2.31 -6.32 3.00
N LEU A 18 -1.31 -7.14 3.29
CA LEU A 18 0.09 -6.86 3.00
C LEU A 18 0.33 -6.72 1.50
N VAL A 19 -0.15 -7.67 0.71
CA VAL A 19 0.02 -7.69 -0.76
C VAL A 19 -0.68 -6.50 -1.40
N ILE A 20 -1.94 -6.23 -1.01
CA ILE A 20 -2.67 -5.06 -1.52
C ILE A 20 -1.97 -3.77 -1.11
N GLY A 21 -1.55 -3.65 0.14
CA GLY A 21 -0.85 -2.46 0.65
C GLY A 21 0.49 -2.20 -0.04
N LEU A 22 1.27 -3.25 -0.31
CA LEU A 22 2.51 -3.18 -1.07
C LEU A 22 2.26 -2.78 -2.53
N THR A 23 1.24 -3.37 -3.15
CA THR A 23 0.88 -3.06 -4.54
C THR A 23 0.47 -1.60 -4.69
N LEU A 24 -0.34 -1.09 -3.76
CA LEU A 24 -0.74 0.32 -3.69
C LEU A 24 0.46 1.24 -3.46
N GLN A 25 1.42 0.85 -2.62
CA GLN A 25 2.65 1.63 -2.44
C GLN A 25 3.48 1.71 -3.73
N VAL A 26 3.71 0.59 -4.40
CA VAL A 26 4.49 0.59 -5.65
C VAL A 26 3.78 1.43 -6.71
N ALA A 27 2.48 1.21 -6.92
CA ALA A 27 1.71 1.97 -7.90
C ALA A 27 1.63 3.46 -7.57
N GLY A 28 1.40 3.80 -6.30
CA GLY A 28 1.35 5.18 -5.83
C GLY A 28 2.69 5.90 -5.98
N CYS A 29 3.80 5.22 -5.67
CA CYS A 29 5.15 5.75 -5.84
C CYS A 29 5.45 6.04 -7.31
N ILE A 30 5.21 5.09 -8.22
CA ILE A 30 5.41 5.28 -9.67
C ILE A 30 4.57 6.47 -10.16
N THR A 31 3.28 6.50 -9.81
CA THR A 31 2.37 7.58 -10.23
C THR A 31 2.85 8.94 -9.73
N ALA A 32 3.29 9.04 -8.47
CA ALA A 32 3.78 10.28 -7.91
C ALA A 32 5.07 10.76 -8.61
N VAL A 33 5.98 9.85 -8.97
CA VAL A 33 7.24 10.19 -9.64
C VAL A 33 7.03 10.62 -11.09
N GLU A 34 6.16 9.91 -11.82
CA GLU A 34 5.84 10.20 -13.22
C GLU A 34 5.06 11.53 -13.38
N GLN A 35 4.21 11.85 -12.41
CA GLN A 35 3.33 13.02 -12.48
C GLN A 35 3.87 14.24 -11.73
N ALA A 36 5.04 14.11 -11.09
CA ALA A 36 5.70 15.21 -10.41
C ALA A 36 5.91 16.38 -11.38
N PRO A 37 5.47 17.61 -11.04
CA PRO A 37 5.70 18.78 -11.88
C PRO A 37 7.21 18.95 -12.10
N ARG A 38 7.64 18.82 -13.35
CA ARG A 38 9.02 19.05 -13.78
C ARG A 38 9.04 20.26 -14.68
N THR A 39 9.88 21.21 -14.31
CA THR A 39 10.21 22.35 -15.14
C THR A 39 11.38 21.97 -16.05
N GLU A 40 11.08 21.64 -17.30
CA GLU A 40 12.09 21.33 -18.31
C GLU A 40 12.36 22.58 -19.16
N LEU A 41 13.65 22.87 -19.43
CA LEU A 41 14.03 23.91 -20.38
C LEU A 41 13.90 23.34 -21.80
N GLY A 42 12.80 23.68 -22.48
CA GLY A 42 12.58 23.31 -23.88
C GLY A 42 13.12 24.37 -24.85
N GLN A 43 13.22 24.02 -26.13
CA GLN A 43 13.67 24.90 -27.23
C GLN A 43 12.86 26.21 -27.40
N GLY A 44 11.76 26.40 -26.67
CA GLY A 44 10.93 27.61 -26.69
C GLY A 44 10.60 28.23 -25.32
N GLY A 45 11.18 27.75 -24.22
CA GLY A 45 10.90 28.26 -22.86
C GLY A 45 10.81 27.19 -21.78
N LEU A 46 10.44 27.60 -20.56
CA LEU A 46 10.12 26.70 -19.44
C LEU A 46 8.81 25.96 -19.73
N LEU A 47 8.89 24.63 -19.90
CA LEU A 47 7.73 23.75 -19.98
C LEU A 47 7.52 23.11 -18.61
N GLU A 48 6.36 23.34 -18.01
CA GLU A 48 5.91 22.64 -16.81
C GLU A 48 5.17 21.37 -17.26
N THR A 49 5.78 20.22 -17.04
CA THR A 49 5.24 18.91 -17.42
C THR A 49 4.91 18.12 -16.16
N GLY A 50 3.66 17.67 -16.04
CA GLY A 50 3.17 16.88 -14.90
C GLY A 50 1.79 17.34 -14.45
N ASP A 51 0.98 16.41 -13.95
CA ASP A 51 -0.33 16.73 -13.38
C ASP A 51 -0.27 16.59 -11.85
N GLN A 52 -0.30 17.74 -11.17
CA GLN A 52 -0.26 17.80 -9.71
C GLN A 52 -1.40 17.00 -9.06
N ALA A 53 -2.56 16.89 -9.69
CA ALA A 53 -3.69 16.13 -9.16
C ALA A 53 -3.39 14.62 -9.17
N TRP A 54 -2.79 14.12 -10.26
CA TRP A 54 -2.37 12.72 -10.32
C TRP A 54 -1.18 12.42 -9.41
N MET A 55 -0.24 13.36 -9.24
CA MET A 55 0.81 13.24 -8.25
C MET A 55 0.24 13.10 -6.83
N LEU A 56 -0.73 13.95 -6.47
CA LEU A 56 -1.45 13.89 -5.19
C LEU A 56 -2.18 12.56 -5.02
N ALA A 57 -2.87 12.08 -6.06
CA ALA A 57 -3.52 10.78 -6.04
C ALA A 57 -2.51 9.64 -5.80
N GLY A 58 -1.33 9.70 -6.43
CA GLY A 58 -0.23 8.75 -6.22
C GLY A 58 0.28 8.75 -4.78
N ILE A 59 0.49 9.93 -4.18
CA ILE A 59 0.91 10.07 -2.78
C ILE A 59 -0.16 9.51 -1.83
N LEU A 60 -1.44 9.77 -2.09
CA LEU A 60 -2.54 9.24 -1.28
C LEU A 60 -2.62 7.71 -1.36
N ALA A 61 -2.49 7.15 -2.57
CA ALA A 61 -2.44 5.70 -2.76
C ALA A 61 -1.23 5.07 -2.04
N PHE A 62 -0.06 5.73 -2.10
CA PHE A 62 1.13 5.30 -1.37
C PHE A 62 0.89 5.29 0.15
N GLY A 63 0.36 6.38 0.70
CA GLY A 63 0.05 6.50 2.12
C GLY A 63 -0.96 5.45 2.60
N LEU A 64 -2.04 5.25 1.83
CA LEU A 64 -3.04 4.23 2.13
C LEU A 64 -2.44 2.83 2.13
N GLY A 65 -1.62 2.50 1.13
CA GLY A 65 -0.92 1.23 1.06
C GLY A 65 0.00 1.00 2.26
N GLY A 66 0.72 2.05 2.70
CA GLY A 66 1.55 2.00 3.90
C GLY A 66 0.76 1.70 5.18
N VAL A 67 -0.41 2.33 5.35
CA VAL A 67 -1.31 2.07 6.50
C VAL A 67 -1.80 0.62 6.49
N MET A 68 -2.20 0.10 5.32
CA MET A 68 -2.64 -1.29 5.19
C MET A 68 -1.53 -2.28 5.56
N SER A 69 -0.31 -2.06 5.07
CA SER A 69 0.85 -2.89 5.42
C SER A 69 1.19 -2.80 6.91
N LEU A 70 1.14 -1.61 7.52
CA LEU A 70 1.38 -1.43 8.95
C LEU A 70 0.36 -2.19 9.80
N ILE A 71 -0.93 -2.10 9.47
CA ILE A 71 -2.00 -2.84 10.17
C ILE A 71 -1.74 -4.35 10.11
N ALA A 72 -1.38 -4.87 8.93
CA ALA A 72 -1.09 -6.29 8.77
C ALA A 72 0.12 -6.75 9.61
N VAL A 73 1.18 -5.95 9.68
CA VAL A 73 2.36 -6.24 10.52
C VAL A 73 2.02 -6.20 12.00
N ILE A 74 1.26 -5.20 12.46
CA ILE A 74 0.83 -5.10 13.86
C ILE A 74 -0.04 -6.29 14.24
N ALA A 75 -1.03 -6.63 13.41
CA ALA A 75 -1.89 -7.80 13.64
C ALA A 75 -1.07 -9.10 13.75
N PHE A 76 -0.03 -9.23 12.92
CA PHE A 76 0.89 -10.37 12.99
C PHE A 76 1.68 -10.40 14.30
N GLY A 77 2.24 -9.27 14.72
CA GLY A 77 2.93 -9.16 16.00
C GLY A 77 2.03 -9.52 17.19
N VAL A 78 0.78 -9.05 17.18
CA VAL A 78 -0.21 -9.38 18.24
C VAL A 78 -0.48 -10.88 18.29
N LEU A 79 -0.72 -11.53 17.15
CA LEU A 79 -0.95 -12.97 17.08
C LEU A 79 0.27 -13.78 17.58
N LEU A 80 1.49 -13.35 17.22
CA LEU A 80 2.71 -13.96 17.73
C LEU A 80 2.86 -13.80 19.24
N GLY A 81 2.60 -12.61 19.77
CA GLY A 81 2.64 -12.34 21.21
C GLY A 81 1.64 -13.18 22.00
N MET A 82 0.42 -13.31 21.49
CA MET A 82 -0.59 -14.20 22.08
C MET A 82 -0.14 -15.66 22.09
N ARG A 83 0.50 -16.14 21.01
CA ARG A 83 1.02 -17.51 20.96
C ARG A 83 2.19 -17.74 21.90
N ALA A 84 3.07 -16.75 22.04
CA ALA A 84 4.20 -16.82 22.98
C ALA A 84 3.73 -16.89 24.43
N HIS A 85 2.68 -16.14 24.80
CA HIS A 85 2.07 -16.23 26.14
C HIS A 85 1.23 -17.49 26.38
N ALA A 86 0.81 -18.18 25.31
CA ALA A 86 0.03 -19.41 25.41
C ALA A 86 0.90 -20.69 25.50
N GLN A 87 2.22 -20.58 25.29
CA GLN A 87 3.16 -21.67 25.49
C GLN A 87 3.80 -21.53 26.89
N PRO A 88 3.39 -22.35 27.88
CA PRO A 88 4.00 -22.37 29.21
C PRO A 88 5.40 -23.01 29.22
#